data_AF-A0A2U2CAK5-F1
#
_entry.id   AF-A0A2U2CAK5-F1
#
_cell.length_a   1.000
_cell.length_b   1.000
_cell.length_c   1.000
_cell.angle_alpha   90.00
_cell.angle_beta   90.00
_cell.angle_gamma   90.00
#
_symmetry.space_group_name_H-M   'P 1'
#
loop_
_entity.id
_entity.type
_entity.pdbx_description
1 polymer ?
#
loop_
_entity_poly.entity_id
_entity_poly.type
_entity_poly.pdbx_seq_one_letter_code
_entity_poly.pdbx_strand_id
1 'polypeptide(L)' 'MKSGTISIERPSTVAVSERLKSSLVLLVLGIVFVFGVGLSNTSMAHNAAHDARHTIGFPCH' A
#
# COMPACT_ATOMS: atom_id res chain seq x y z
N MET A 1 21.09 40.86 5.21
CA MET A 1 20.42 39.66 5.75
C MET A 1 18.95 39.72 5.32
N LYS A 2 18.51 38.84 4.42
CA LYS A 2 17.15 38.86 3.85
C LYS A 2 16.30 37.87 4.66
N SER A 3 15.33 38.38 5.42
CA SER A 3 14.44 37.56 6.24
C SER A 3 13.58 36.67 5.35
N GLY A 4 13.83 35.36 5.38
CA GLY A 4 13.03 34.37 4.65
C GLY A 4 11.81 34.00 5.48
N THR A 5 10.64 34.45 5.07
CA THR A 5 9.36 34.03 5.66
C THR A 5 9.06 32.60 5.24
N ILE A 6 9.11 31.66 6.17
CA ILE A 6 8.66 30.28 5.98
C ILE A 6 7.13 30.24 6.02
N SER A 7 6.51 29.96 4.88
CA SER A 7 5.06 29.74 4.77
C SER A 7 4.74 28.33 5.28
N ILE A 8 4.05 28.24 6.42
CA ILE A 8 3.55 26.96 6.95
C ILE A 8 2.22 26.67 6.24
N GLU A 9 2.23 25.80 5.23
CA GLU A 9 1.00 25.33 4.60
C GLU A 9 0.21 24.45 5.58
N ARG A 10 -1.04 24.83 5.84
CA ARG A 10 -1.95 24.02 6.66
C ARG A 10 -2.36 22.78 5.85
N PRO A 11 -2.32 21.57 6.45
CA PRO A 11 -2.71 20.36 5.74
C PRO A 11 -4.16 20.49 5.28
N SER A 12 -4.37 20.31 3.97
CA SER A 12 -5.71 20.31 3.40
C SER A 12 -6.50 19.14 3.98
N THR A 13 -7.68 19.44 4.55
CA THR A 13 -8.54 18.40 5.10
C THR A 13 -9.18 17.63 3.95
N VAL A 14 -8.70 16.40 3.72
CA VAL A 14 -9.28 15.50 2.72
C VAL A 14 -10.68 15.08 3.15
N ALA A 15 -11.67 15.27 2.28
CA ALA A 15 -13.05 14.86 2.52
C ALA A 15 -13.15 13.35 2.78
N VAL A 16 -14.10 12.95 3.65
CA VAL A 16 -14.32 11.53 4.00
C VAL A 16 -14.62 10.69 2.76
N SER A 17 -15.36 11.24 1.79
CA SER A 17 -15.64 10.60 0.51
C SER A 17 -14.37 10.24 -0.28
N GLU A 18 -13.37 11.12 -0.30
CA GLU A 18 -12.08 10.86 -0.96
C GLU A 18 -11.31 9.74 -0.26
N ARG A 19 -11.34 9.71 1.07
CA ARG A 19 -10.71 8.64 1.86
C ARG A 19 -11.39 7.30 1.58
N LEU A 20 -12.72 7.25 1.57
CA LEU A 20 -13.47 6.03 1.28
C LEU A 20 -13.20 5.51 -0.13
N LYS A 21 -13.11 6.40 -1.13
CA LYS A 21 -12.72 6.02 -2.49
C LYS A 21 -11.33 5.39 -2.53
N SER A 22 -10.34 6.02 -1.89
CA SER A 22 -8.97 5.48 -1.82
C SER A 22 -8.93 4.12 -1.10
N SER A 23 -9.61 4.02 0.04
CA SER A 23 -9.69 2.76 0.81
C SER A 23 -10.36 1.64 0.01
N LEU A 24 -11.42 1.94 -0.75
CA LEU A 24 -12.08 0.95 -1.60
C LEU A 24 -11.16 0.44 -2.71
N VAL A 25 -10.39 1.33 -3.34
CA VAL A 25 -9.40 0.94 -4.36
C VAL A 25 -8.33 0.03 -3.75
N LEU A 26 -7.79 0.38 -2.58
CA LEU A 26 -6.81 -0.45 -1.88
C LEU A 26 -7.39 -1.80 -1.47
N LEU A 27 -8.65 -1.84 -1.00
CA LEU A 27 -9.33 -3.08 -0.63
C LEU A 27 -9.46 -4.01 -1.84
N VAL A 28 -9.96 -3.49 -2.96
CA VAL A 28 -10.10 -4.26 -4.21
C VAL A 28 -8.74 -4.72 -4.71
N LEU A 29 -7.73 -3.86 -4.68
CA LEU A 29 -6.36 -4.21 -5.07
C LEU A 29 -5.80 -5.34 -4.20
N GLY A 30 -5.99 -5.26 -2.88
CA GLY A 30 -5.57 -6.30 -1.95
C GLY A 30 -6.25 -7.64 -2.23
N ILE A 31 -7.56 -7.62 -2.48
CA ILE A 31 -8.34 -8.82 -2.88
C ILE A 31 -7.75 -9.41 -4.16
N VAL A 32 -7.54 -8.59 -5.20
CA VAL A 32 -6.95 -9.04 -6.47
C VAL A 32 -5.57 -9.67 -6.27
N PHE A 33 -4.72 -9.10 -5.41
CA PHE A 33 -3.41 -9.68 -5.14
C PHE A 33 -3.50 -11.04 -4.45
N VAL A 34 -4.33 -11.16 -3.40
CA VAL A 34 -4.50 -12.41 -2.65
C VAL A 34 -5.01 -13.53 -3.57
N PHE A 35 -6.09 -13.27 -4.32
CA PHE A 35 -6.67 -14.28 -5.20
C PHE A 35 -5.86 -14.49 -6.48
N GLY A 36 -5.31 -13.42 -7.05
CA GLY A 36 -4.53 -13.46 -8.29
C GLY A 36 -3.24 -14.26 -8.15
N VAL A 37 -2.53 -14.12 -7.03
CA VAL A 37 -1.33 -14.92 -6.77
C VAL A 37 -1.69 -16.30 -6.21
N GLY A 38 -2.69 -16.38 -5.31
CA GLY A 38 -3.13 -17.64 -4.71
C GLY A 38 -3.69 -18.65 -5.71
N LEU A 39 -4.38 -18.19 -6.75
CA LEU A 39 -4.94 -19.02 -7.83
C LEU A 39 -4.11 -19.00 -9.11
N SER A 40 -2.91 -18.42 -9.09
CA SER A 40 -2.06 -18.33 -10.28
C SER A 40 -1.65 -19.72 -10.78
N ASN A 41 -1.81 -19.97 -12.07
CA ASN A 41 -1.25 -21.15 -12.73
C ASN A 41 0.28 -21.01 -12.90
N THR A 42 0.80 -19.78 -12.80
CA THR A 42 2.24 -19.52 -12.95
C THR A 42 2.94 -19.85 -11.64
N SER A 43 3.89 -20.79 -11.69
CA SER A 43 4.70 -21.16 -10.52
C SER A 43 5.50 -19.97 -9.99
N MET A 44 5.94 -19.06 -10.86
CA MET A 44 6.69 -17.86 -10.49
C MET A 44 5.92 -16.94 -9.54
N ALA A 45 4.67 -16.58 -9.87
CA ALA A 45 3.88 -15.67 -9.03
C ALA A 45 3.55 -16.33 -7.68
N HIS A 46 3.14 -17.60 -7.70
CA HIS A 46 2.79 -18.34 -6.48
C HIS A 46 4.01 -18.49 -5.54
N ASN A 47 5.18 -18.85 -6.10
CA ASN A 47 6.42 -18.96 -5.35
C ASN A 47 6.85 -17.60 -4.77
N ALA A 48 6.74 -16.51 -5.54
CA ALA A 48 7.07 -15.17 -5.05
C ALA A 48 6.21 -14.74 -3.83
N ALA A 49 4.92 -15.09 -3.79
CA ALA A 49 4.09 -14.85 -2.60
C ALA A 49 4.46 -15.76 -1.42
N HIS A 50 4.81 -17.03 -1.69
CA HIS A 50 5.32 -17.94 -0.67
C HIS A 50 6.65 -17.44 -0.07
N ASP A 51 7.55 -16.91 -0.90
CA ASP A 51 8.83 -16.33 -0.47
C ASP A 51 8.60 -15.06 0.35
N ALA A 52 7.70 -14.18 -0.11
CA ALA A 52 7.31 -13.00 0.64
C ALA A 52 6.82 -13.39 2.04
N ARG A 53 5.91 -14.38 2.17
CA ARG A 53 5.45 -14.94 3.45
C ARG A 53 6.60 -15.37 4.37
N HIS A 54 7.65 -15.98 3.84
CA HIS A 54 8.82 -16.37 4.63
C HIS A 54 9.60 -15.15 5.16
N THR A 55 9.64 -14.05 4.40
CA THR A 55 10.30 -12.80 4.84
C THR A 55 9.51 -12.02 5.90
N ILE A 56 8.17 -12.17 5.94
CA ILE A 56 7.31 -11.47 6.91
C ILE A 56 7.29 -12.15 8.30
N GLY A 57 7.85 -13.35 8.44
CA GLY A 57 7.71 -14.20 9.63
C GLY A 57 8.92 -14.28 10.59
N PHE A 58 10.10 -13.76 10.24
CA PHE A 58 11.30 -13.84 11.10
C PHE A 58 12.18 -12.57 11.00
N PRO A 59 12.91 -12.18 12.06
CA PRO A 59 12.69 -10.92 12.79
C PRO A 59 13.32 -9.68 12.14
N CYS A 60 12.74 -8.56 12.57
CA CYS A 60 13.16 -7.18 12.34
C CYS A 60 14.57 -6.94 12.91
N HIS A 61 15.61 -7.23 12.13
CA HIS A 61 16.85 -6.47 12.13
C HIS A 61 17.32 -6.28 10.69
#